data_AF-A0A4Q1F3V4-F1
#
_entry.id   AF-A0A4Q1F3V4-F1
#
_cell.length_a   1.000
_cell.length_b   1.000
_cell.length_c   1.000
_cell.angle_alpha   90.00
_cell.angle_beta   90.00
_cell.angle_gamma   90.00
#
_symmetry.space_group_name_H-M   'P 1'
#
loop_
_entity.id
_entity.type
_entity.pdbx_description
1 polymer ?
#
loop_
_entity_poly.entity_id
_entity_poly.type
_entity_poly.pdbx_seq_one_letter_code
_entity_poly.pdbx_strand_id
1 'polypeptide(L)'
;MKFYKALLYALFLVAAQSHAQIKIDKIRYKIHDHFITTKIGYPIEGTFLYEGKTEPIVQLNANGTGTFQYEDLSKKSINWGIECSEDGIPIFKEGYNSASYTMWYKPNNEEDWIYVQFSIHFNKKKMFIMGERIKDYSEDSESKKRS
;
A
#
# COMPACT_ATOMS: atom_id res chain seq x y z
N MET A 1 48.40 3.85 -10.83
CA MET A 1 47.69 2.55 -10.98
C MET A 1 46.87 2.09 -9.77
N LYS A 2 47.10 2.58 -8.53
CA LYS A 2 46.28 2.19 -7.35
C LYS A 2 44.94 2.95 -7.23
N PHE A 3 44.90 4.23 -7.60
CA PHE A 3 43.67 5.05 -7.52
C PHE A 3 42.58 4.68 -8.54
N TYR A 4 42.95 4.31 -9.77
CA TYR A 4 41.99 3.88 -10.80
C TYR A 4 41.27 2.57 -10.43
N LYS A 5 41.96 1.66 -9.74
CA LYS A 5 41.36 0.43 -9.23
C LYS A 5 40.35 0.75 -8.12
N ALA A 6 40.69 1.65 -7.19
CA ALA A 6 39.79 2.09 -6.13
C ALA A 6 38.54 2.81 -6.68
N LEU A 7 38.68 3.61 -7.74
CA LEU A 7 37.56 4.26 -8.42
C LEU A 7 36.60 3.26 -9.08
N LEU A 8 37.12 2.21 -9.71
CA LEU A 8 36.31 1.14 -10.32
C LEU A 8 35.54 0.32 -9.28
N TYR A 9 36.14 0.04 -8.12
CA TYR A 9 35.44 -0.62 -7.01
C TYR A 9 34.33 0.26 -6.41
N ALA A 10 34.55 1.58 -6.32
CA ALA A 10 33.53 2.52 -5.87
C ALA A 10 32.36 2.66 -6.87
N LEU A 11 32.64 2.67 -8.17
CA LEU A 11 31.61 2.74 -9.22
C LEU A 11 30.70 1.48 -9.22
N PHE A 12 31.27 0.32 -8.92
CA PHE A 12 30.52 -0.95 -8.88
C PHE A 12 29.56 -1.03 -7.67
N LEU A 13 29.90 -0.38 -6.55
CA LEU A 13 29.05 -0.33 -5.35
C LEU A 13 27.85 0.61 -5.51
N VAL A 14 27.96 1.68 -6.30
CA VAL A 14 26.84 2.62 -6.56
C VAL A 14 25.80 2.01 -7.50
N ALA A 15 26.21 1.16 -8.44
CA ALA A 15 25.29 0.51 -9.38
C ALA A 15 24.37 -0.55 -8.73
N ALA A 16 24.73 -1.07 -7.55
CA ALA A 16 23.94 -2.10 -6.86
C ALA A 16 22.76 -1.54 -6.04
N GLN A 17 22.63 -0.22 -5.90
CA GLN A 17 21.64 0.42 -5.02
C GLN A 17 20.44 1.01 -5.76
N SER A 18 19.78 0.33 -6.70
CA SER A 18 18.49 0.85 -7.21
C SER A 18 17.58 -0.13 -7.94
N HIS A 19 17.37 -1.32 -7.39
CA HIS A 19 16.15 -2.07 -7.68
C HIS A 19 15.42 -2.31 -6.37
N ALA A 20 14.66 -1.31 -5.91
CA ALA A 20 13.58 -1.55 -4.97
C ALA A 20 12.55 -2.41 -5.70
N GLN A 21 12.78 -3.73 -5.75
CA GLN A 21 11.85 -4.67 -6.34
C GLN A 21 10.50 -4.51 -5.63
N ILE A 22 9.45 -4.29 -6.41
CA ILE A 22 8.10 -4.22 -5.87
C ILE A 22 7.84 -5.55 -5.17
N LYS A 23 7.58 -5.51 -3.86
CA LYS A 23 7.25 -6.70 -3.10
C LYS A 23 5.85 -7.15 -3.51
N ILE A 24 5.76 -8.35 -4.05
CA ILE A 24 4.52 -9.00 -4.45
C ILE A 24 4.35 -10.25 -3.59
N ASP A 25 3.27 -10.29 -2.84
CA ASP A 25 2.93 -11.44 -2.00
C ASP A 25 1.78 -12.21 -2.67
N LYS A 26 1.97 -13.52 -2.84
CA LYS A 26 0.90 -14.42 -3.30
C LYS A 26 0.04 -14.83 -2.11
N ILE A 27 -1.27 -14.63 -2.21
CA ILE A 27 -2.25 -15.05 -1.20
C ILE A 27 -3.21 -16.07 -1.79
N ARG A 28 -3.74 -16.93 -0.92
CA ARG A 28 -4.77 -17.91 -1.25
C ARG A 28 -6.08 -17.44 -0.65
N TYR A 29 -7.11 -17.26 -1.48
CA TYR A 29 -8.47 -17.00 -1.00
C TYR A 29 -9.41 -18.04 -1.61
N LYS A 30 -10.02 -18.85 -0.75
CA LYS A 30 -10.79 -20.03 -1.17
C LYS A 30 -9.93 -20.95 -2.08
N ILE A 31 -10.33 -21.09 -3.34
CA ILE A 31 -9.65 -21.94 -4.34
C ILE A 31 -8.83 -21.14 -5.36
N HIS A 32 -8.74 -19.82 -5.21
CA HIS A 32 -8.06 -18.94 -6.15
C HIS A 32 -6.82 -18.31 -5.53
N ASP A 33 -5.82 -18.14 -6.37
CA ASP A 33 -4.61 -17.40 -6.03
C ASP A 33 -4.80 -15.94 -6.42
N HIS A 34 -4.34 -15.06 -5.55
CA HIS A 34 -4.35 -13.62 -5.73
C HIS A 34 -2.95 -13.07 -5.43
N PHE A 35 -2.65 -11.89 -5.94
CA PHE A 35 -1.36 -11.23 -5.74
C PHE A 35 -1.61 -9.86 -5.14
N ILE A 36 -0.86 -9.53 -4.10
CA ILE A 36 -1.00 -8.25 -3.41
C ILE A 36 0.32 -7.50 -3.35
N THR A 37 0.23 -6.17 -3.39
CA THR A 37 1.35 -5.23 -3.26
C THR A 37 0.97 -4.07 -2.34
N THR A 38 1.94 -3.48 -1.66
CA THR A 38 1.74 -2.24 -0.89
C THR A 38 2.05 -0.99 -1.72
N LYS A 39 2.46 -1.15 -2.99
CA LYS A 39 2.90 -0.07 -3.86
C LYS A 39 1.94 0.12 -5.02
N ILE A 40 1.21 1.25 -5.02
CA ILE A 40 0.26 1.61 -6.10
C ILE A 40 0.54 2.95 -6.77
N GLY A 41 1.69 3.57 -6.49
CA GLY A 41 2.01 4.93 -6.96
C GLY A 41 1.38 6.06 -6.15
N TYR A 42 0.72 5.75 -5.02
CA TYR A 42 0.18 6.71 -4.07
C TYR A 42 0.61 6.35 -2.64
N PRO A 43 0.74 7.33 -1.72
CA PRO A 43 1.15 7.08 -0.33
C PRO A 43 -0.02 6.51 0.47
N ILE A 44 -0.26 5.19 0.39
CA ILE A 44 -1.37 4.54 1.09
C ILE A 44 -1.11 4.49 2.60
N GLU A 45 0.13 4.23 3.01
CA GLU A 45 0.52 4.03 4.41
C GLU A 45 0.12 5.21 5.30
N GLY A 46 -0.39 4.94 6.50
CA GLY A 46 -0.90 5.97 7.40
C GLY A 46 -2.12 5.53 8.20
N THR A 47 -2.67 6.46 8.96
CA THR A 47 -3.85 6.26 9.79
C THR A 47 -5.11 6.71 9.05
N PHE A 48 -6.11 5.84 8.99
CA PHE A 48 -7.44 6.11 8.47
C PHE A 48 -8.43 6.19 9.63
N LEU A 49 -9.26 7.22 9.62
CA LEU A 49 -10.18 7.57 10.71
C LEU A 49 -11.58 7.85 10.17
N TYR A 50 -12.59 7.60 10.98
CA TYR A 50 -13.92 8.15 10.74
C TYR A 50 -13.90 9.68 10.85
N GLU A 51 -14.70 10.37 10.04
CA GLU A 51 -14.79 11.82 10.08
C GLU A 51 -15.20 12.31 11.48
N GLY A 52 -14.42 13.24 12.05
CA GLY A 52 -14.65 13.79 13.38
C GLY A 52 -14.37 12.85 14.56
N LYS A 53 -13.82 11.65 14.34
CA LYS A 53 -13.47 10.71 15.41
C LYS A 53 -11.96 10.54 15.55
N THR A 54 -11.52 10.13 16.74
CA THR A 54 -10.13 9.72 17.03
C THR A 54 -9.94 8.20 17.05
N GLU A 55 -11.01 7.44 17.25
CA GLU A 55 -11.07 5.98 17.17
C GLU A 55 -12.48 5.56 16.68
N PRO A 56 -12.63 4.38 16.06
CA PRO A 56 -11.60 3.39 15.78
C PRO A 56 -10.73 3.73 14.56
N ILE A 57 -9.45 3.33 14.60
CA ILE A 57 -8.46 3.54 13.52
C ILE A 57 -8.26 2.32 12.62
N VAL A 58 -7.81 2.56 11.39
CA VAL A 58 -7.04 1.58 10.61
C VAL A 58 -5.68 2.18 10.29
N GLN A 59 -4.62 1.54 10.76
CA GLN A 59 -3.24 1.93 10.50
C GLN A 59 -2.62 0.96 9.48
N LEU A 60 -2.09 1.48 8.38
CA LEU A 60 -1.39 0.72 7.35
C LEU A 60 0.09 1.11 7.32
N ASN A 61 1.00 0.14 7.46
CA ASN A 61 2.45 0.35 7.38
C ASN A 61 2.98 -0.09 6.02
N ALA A 62 4.04 0.58 5.53
CA ALA A 62 4.59 0.38 4.19
C ALA A 62 5.09 -1.07 3.90
N ASN A 63 5.42 -1.83 4.94
CA ASN A 63 5.90 -3.22 4.83
C ASN A 63 4.78 -4.26 4.72
N GLY A 64 3.51 -3.83 4.66
CA GLY A 64 2.35 -4.71 4.54
C GLY A 64 1.79 -5.18 5.88
N THR A 65 2.25 -4.63 7.01
CA THR A 65 1.61 -4.84 8.31
C THR A 65 0.72 -3.66 8.68
N GLY A 66 -0.14 -3.83 9.67
CA GLY A 66 -1.00 -2.76 10.14
C GLY A 66 -1.75 -3.08 11.43
N THR A 67 -2.69 -2.23 11.78
CA THR A 67 -3.63 -2.43 12.88
C THR A 67 -5.03 -2.06 12.41
N PHE A 68 -5.99 -2.94 12.68
CA PHE A 68 -7.41 -2.69 12.45
C PHE A 68 -8.11 -2.62 13.80
N GLN A 69 -8.77 -1.50 14.07
CA GLN A 69 -9.63 -1.34 15.24
C GLN A 69 -11.09 -1.46 14.82
N TYR A 70 -11.85 -2.27 15.56
CA TYR A 70 -13.28 -2.46 15.37
C TYR A 70 -14.08 -1.45 16.23
N GLU A 71 -15.39 -1.39 16.01
CA GLU A 71 -16.29 -0.47 16.74
C GLU A 71 -16.32 -0.71 18.26
N ASP A 72 -16.05 -1.94 18.71
CA ASP A 72 -15.89 -2.29 20.12
C ASP A 72 -14.52 -1.87 20.70
N LEU A 73 -13.73 -1.13 19.92
CA LEU A 73 -12.37 -0.67 20.19
C LEU A 73 -11.32 -1.78 20.30
N SER A 74 -11.68 -3.04 20.06
CA SER A 74 -10.70 -4.12 19.98
C SER A 74 -9.75 -3.89 18.80
N LYS A 75 -8.46 -4.14 19.03
CA LYS A 75 -7.38 -3.93 18.04
C LYS A 75 -6.84 -5.28 17.60
N LYS A 76 -6.72 -5.46 16.28
CA LYS A 76 -6.05 -6.62 15.68
C LYS A 76 -4.89 -6.16 14.84
N SER A 77 -3.73 -6.78 15.03
CA SER A 77 -2.63 -6.68 14.07
C SER A 77 -3.02 -7.40 12.79
N ILE A 78 -2.76 -6.78 11.64
CA ILE A 78 -3.12 -7.32 10.33
C ILE A 78 -1.89 -7.37 9.42
N ASN A 79 -1.92 -8.27 8.45
CA ASN A 79 -1.21 -8.10 7.18
C ASN A 79 -2.17 -7.53 6.14
N TRP A 80 -1.69 -6.73 5.20
CA TRP A 80 -2.52 -6.10 4.17
C TRP A 80 -1.77 -5.90 2.85
N GLY A 81 -2.54 -5.70 1.79
CA GLY A 81 -2.04 -5.28 0.48
C GLY A 81 -3.17 -4.95 -0.49
N ILE A 82 -2.84 -4.33 -1.61
CA ILE A 82 -3.76 -4.04 -2.71
C ILE A 82 -3.62 -5.11 -3.79
N GLU A 83 -4.74 -5.60 -4.31
CA GLU A 83 -4.79 -6.54 -5.41
C GLU A 83 -4.00 -6.02 -6.63
N CYS A 84 -3.18 -6.90 -7.20
CA CYS A 84 -2.35 -6.61 -8.36
C CYS A 84 -2.22 -7.84 -9.27
N SER A 85 -1.62 -7.65 -10.45
CA SER A 85 -1.20 -8.75 -11.31
C SER A 85 0.00 -9.51 -10.71
N GLU A 86 0.34 -10.64 -11.32
CA GLU A 86 1.57 -11.39 -11.01
C GLU A 86 2.86 -10.55 -11.12
N ASP A 87 2.84 -9.51 -11.97
CA ASP A 87 3.95 -8.57 -12.16
C ASP A 87 3.91 -7.38 -11.18
N GLY A 88 2.94 -7.35 -10.26
CA GLY A 88 2.79 -6.30 -9.26
C GLY A 88 2.12 -5.03 -9.76
N ILE A 89 1.46 -5.07 -10.93
CA ILE A 89 0.70 -3.94 -11.47
C ILE A 89 -0.65 -3.86 -10.74
N PRO A 90 -0.96 -2.78 -10.01
CA PRO A 90 -2.19 -2.67 -9.24
C PRO A 90 -3.44 -2.80 -10.13
N ILE A 91 -4.42 -3.58 -9.68
CA ILE A 91 -5.71 -3.75 -10.36
C ILE A 91 -6.71 -2.78 -9.75
N PHE A 92 -7.29 -1.91 -10.58
CA PHE A 92 -8.28 -0.93 -10.14
C PHE A 92 -9.37 -0.70 -11.18
N LYS A 93 -10.50 -0.17 -10.70
CA LYS A 93 -11.58 0.38 -11.52
C LYS A 93 -11.46 1.89 -11.51
N GLU A 94 -11.35 2.47 -12.69
CA GLU A 94 -11.36 3.92 -12.87
C GLU A 94 -12.77 4.49 -12.66
N GLY A 95 -12.85 5.66 -12.03
CA GLY A 95 -14.06 6.44 -11.88
C GLY A 95 -13.79 7.91 -12.19
N TYR A 96 -14.84 8.73 -12.21
CA TYR A 96 -14.68 10.17 -12.45
C TYR A 96 -13.90 10.82 -11.30
N ASN A 97 -12.66 11.22 -11.56
CA ASN A 97 -11.71 11.73 -10.56
C ASN A 97 -11.51 10.78 -9.36
N SER A 98 -11.57 9.48 -9.60
CA SER A 98 -11.33 8.47 -8.57
C SER A 98 -10.75 7.17 -9.13
N ALA A 99 -10.13 6.39 -8.26
CA ALA A 99 -9.72 5.02 -8.54
C ALA A 99 -10.16 4.12 -7.37
N SER A 100 -10.74 2.96 -7.67
CA SER A 100 -11.17 1.98 -6.68
C SER A 100 -10.37 0.68 -6.83
N TYR A 101 -9.81 0.22 -5.72
CA TYR A 101 -8.97 -0.97 -5.60
C TYR A 101 -9.64 -1.99 -4.68
N THR A 102 -9.24 -3.25 -4.83
CA THR A 102 -9.50 -4.29 -3.83
C THR A 102 -8.34 -4.29 -2.85
N MET A 103 -8.61 -3.99 -1.57
CA MET A 103 -7.63 -4.16 -0.50
C MET A 103 -7.91 -5.46 0.22
N TRP A 104 -6.89 -6.29 0.34
CA TRP A 104 -6.90 -7.48 1.17
C TRP A 104 -6.27 -7.17 2.52
N TYR A 105 -6.83 -7.75 3.57
CA TYR A 105 -6.17 -7.82 4.87
C TYR A 105 -6.46 -9.14 5.55
N LYS A 106 -5.58 -9.54 6.46
CA LYS A 106 -5.74 -10.73 7.30
C LYS A 106 -5.31 -10.41 8.72
N PRO A 107 -6.20 -10.50 9.72
CA PRO A 107 -5.82 -10.48 11.11
C PRO A 107 -4.80 -11.60 11.41
N ASN A 108 -3.72 -11.30 12.13
CA ASN A 108 -2.64 -12.26 12.35
C ASN A 108 -3.06 -13.52 13.13
N ASN A 109 -4.18 -13.45 13.85
CA ASN A 109 -4.78 -14.54 14.62
C ASN A 109 -5.87 -15.30 13.84
N GLU A 110 -6.06 -15.00 12.55
CA GLU A 110 -7.08 -15.60 11.69
C GLU A 110 -6.43 -16.20 10.44
N GLU A 111 -7.08 -17.23 9.89
CA GLU A 111 -6.55 -17.97 8.74
C GLU A 111 -6.92 -17.30 7.41
N ASP A 112 -8.12 -16.73 7.36
CA ASP A 112 -8.73 -16.25 6.11
C ASP A 112 -8.38 -14.79 5.81
N TRP A 113 -8.11 -14.55 4.53
CA TRP A 113 -8.03 -13.19 3.99
C TRP A 113 -9.43 -12.60 3.82
N ILE A 114 -9.55 -11.32 4.13
CA ILE A 114 -10.75 -10.51 3.97
C ILE A 114 -10.45 -9.45 2.91
N TYR A 115 -11.38 -9.20 1.99
CA TYR A 115 -11.26 -8.10 1.03
C TYR A 115 -12.26 -7.00 1.34
N VAL A 116 -11.84 -5.76 1.12
CA VAL A 116 -12.65 -4.54 1.25
C VAL A 116 -12.31 -3.57 0.14
N GLN A 117 -13.17 -2.58 -0.07
CA GLN A 117 -12.87 -1.50 -1.00
C GLN A 117 -11.85 -0.53 -0.40
N PHE A 118 -10.83 -0.19 -1.20
CA PHE A 118 -9.99 0.98 -1.00
C PHE A 118 -10.22 1.94 -2.18
N SER A 119 -10.37 3.24 -1.93
CA SER A 119 -10.56 4.21 -3.01
C SER A 119 -9.74 5.48 -2.81
N ILE A 120 -9.35 6.10 -3.91
CA ILE A 120 -8.70 7.41 -3.94
C ILE A 120 -9.63 8.37 -4.66
N HIS A 121 -9.87 9.54 -4.08
CA HIS A 121 -10.62 10.64 -4.68
C HIS A 121 -9.66 11.81 -4.93
N PHE A 122 -9.31 12.04 -6.20
CA PHE A 122 -8.22 12.94 -6.59
C PHE A 122 -8.50 14.40 -6.24
N ASN A 123 -9.67 14.92 -6.60
CA ASN A 123 -10.04 16.32 -6.32
C ASN A 123 -10.14 16.63 -4.81
N LYS A 124 -10.54 15.62 -4.01
CA LYS A 124 -10.66 15.77 -2.56
C LYS A 124 -9.33 15.53 -1.84
N LYS A 125 -8.32 14.99 -2.54
CA LYS A 125 -7.06 14.52 -1.95
C LYS A 125 -7.28 13.58 -0.75
N LYS A 126 -8.27 12.70 -0.88
CA LYS A 126 -8.69 11.75 0.16
C LYS A 126 -8.60 10.31 -0.32
N MET A 127 -8.21 9.43 0.58
CA MET A 127 -8.27 7.97 0.45
C MET A 127 -9.28 7.41 1.45
N PHE A 128 -9.96 6.34 1.07
CA PHE A 128 -10.99 5.70 1.87
C PHE A 128 -10.78 4.20 1.97
N ILE A 129 -11.03 3.65 3.16
CA ILE A 129 -11.17 2.21 3.39
C ILE A 129 -12.63 1.95 3.78
N MET A 130 -13.28 1.03 3.06
CA MET A 130 -14.71 0.70 3.20
C MET A 130 -15.64 1.92 3.06
N GLY A 131 -15.19 2.98 2.38
CA GLY A 131 -15.96 4.21 2.15
C GLY A 131 -16.08 5.16 3.37
N GLU A 132 -15.74 4.72 4.57
CA GLU A 132 -16.00 5.49 5.80
C GLU A 132 -14.74 5.92 6.56
N ARG A 133 -13.65 5.14 6.45
CA ARG A 133 -12.37 5.47 7.11
C ARG A 133 -11.51 6.26 6.15
N ILE A 134 -11.15 7.47 6.52
CA ILE A 134 -10.61 8.52 5.66
C ILE A 134 -9.16 8.81 6.05
N LYS A 135 -8.32 9.03 5.03
CA LYS A 135 -6.99 9.62 5.16
C LYS A 135 -6.80 10.68 4.08
N ASP A 136 -6.38 11.88 4.47
CA ASP A 136 -5.93 12.89 3.50
C ASP A 136 -4.54 12.52 2.95
N TYR A 137 -4.25 12.88 1.71
CA TYR A 137 -2.91 12.73 1.13
C TYR A 137 -2.45 14.00 0.44
N SER A 138 -1.17 14.34 0.59
CA SER A 138 -0.51 15.31 -0.27
C SER A 138 0.17 14.57 -1.42
N GLU A 139 0.08 15.15 -2.61
CA GLU A 139 1.02 14.85 -3.69
C GLU A 139 2.35 15.51 -3.31
N ASP A 140 3.19 14.81 -2.56
CA ASP A 140 4.54 15.30 -2.30
C ASP A 140 5.34 15.24 -3.61
N SER A 141 5.50 16.42 -4.23
CA SER A 141 6.42 16.95 -5.27
C SER A 141 7.23 16.08 -6.26
N GLU A 142 7.28 14.76 -6.19
CA GLU A 142 8.09 13.93 -7.11
C GLU A 142 7.35 13.51 -8.39
N SER A 143 6.02 13.62 -8.44
CA SER A 143 5.22 13.31 -9.65
C SER A 143 5.31 14.37 -10.75
N LYS A 144 5.81 15.58 -10.44
CA LYS A 144 5.94 16.68 -11.43
C LYS A 144 7.11 16.53 -12.42
N LYS A 145 7.93 15.48 -12.34
CA LYS A 145 9.07 15.27 -13.26
C LYS A 145 8.77 14.38 -14.47
N ARG A 146 7.51 14.03 -14.73
CA ARG A 146 7.12 13.22 -15.91
C ARG A 146 5.92 13.82 -16.66
N SER A 147 5.94 15.13 -16.86
CA SER A 147 5.14 15.81 -17.88
C SER A 147 6.07 16.48 -18.89
#